data_AF-X1I321-F1
#
_entry.id   AF-X1I321-F1
#
_cell.length_a   1.000
_cell.length_b   1.000
_cell.length_c   1.000
_cell.angle_alpha   90.00
_cell.angle_beta   90.00
_cell.angle_gamma   90.00
#
_symmetry.space_group_name_H-M   'P 1'
#
loop_
_entity.id
_entity.type
_entity.pdbx_description
1 polymer ?
#
loop_
_entity_poly.entity_id
_entity_poly.type
_entity_poly.pdbx_seq_one_letter_code
_entity_poly.pdbx_strand_id
1 'polypeptide(L)'
;IPAIESRKSMPILNKLSDNIEDVEDDIFAHEMPRAIKQISMLRRDIISFRRIIWPMRAVIGSLEPKARRFTKTDLEVYFGDTVDHVDKIWDGLDEYKEIIEGLNDTHDSLATNRTNEVIRILTIIASILLTSFELCDSQL
;
A
#
# COMPACT_ATOMS: atom_id res chain seq x y z
N ILE A 1 13.88 -16.83 -17.13
CA ILE A 1 14.80 -15.84 -16.52
C ILE A 1 15.05 -14.68 -17.51
N PRO A 2 14.07 -13.79 -17.78
CA PRO A 2 14.38 -12.45 -18.28
C PRO A 2 13.73 -11.31 -17.49
N ALA A 3 12.88 -11.59 -16.50
CA ALA A 3 12.17 -10.55 -15.73
C ALA A 3 13.01 -9.90 -14.60
N ILE A 4 14.18 -10.48 -14.26
CA ILE A 4 14.97 -10.06 -13.09
C ILE A 4 15.94 -8.92 -13.44
N GLU A 5 16.29 -8.73 -14.72
CA GLU A 5 17.30 -7.75 -15.12
C GLU A 5 16.76 -6.32 -15.28
N SER A 6 15.43 -6.14 -15.46
CA SER A 6 14.80 -4.82 -15.45
C SER A 6 14.66 -4.17 -14.07
N ARG A 7 14.86 -4.91 -12.96
CA ARG A 7 14.74 -4.35 -11.60
C ARG A 7 15.82 -3.31 -11.25
N LYS A 8 16.92 -3.19 -12.00
CA LYS A 8 18.03 -2.29 -11.61
C LYS A 8 17.87 -0.81 -11.98
N SER A 9 16.82 -0.42 -12.72
CA SER A 9 16.67 0.97 -13.18
C SER A 9 16.07 1.91 -12.13
N MET A 10 15.21 1.43 -11.23
CA MET A 10 14.42 2.29 -10.33
C MET A 10 14.54 1.87 -8.84
N PRO A 11 15.59 2.31 -8.13
CA PRO A 11 15.83 1.93 -6.73
C PRO A 11 14.71 2.36 -5.76
N ILE A 12 13.95 3.41 -6.11
CA ILE A 12 12.84 3.90 -5.29
C ILE A 12 11.64 2.94 -5.32
N LEU A 13 11.28 2.43 -6.51
CA LEU A 13 10.16 1.48 -6.63
C LEU A 13 10.50 0.14 -5.95
N ASN A 14 11.74 -0.34 -6.09
CA ASN A 14 12.17 -1.56 -5.40
C ASN A 14 12.03 -1.43 -3.88
N LYS A 15 12.52 -0.32 -3.31
CA LYS A 15 12.43 -0.11 -1.87
C LYS A 15 10.97 -0.02 -1.39
N LEU A 16 10.09 0.56 -2.22
CA LEU A 16 8.66 0.61 -1.94
C LEU A 16 8.04 -0.79 -2.00
N SER A 17 8.44 -1.62 -2.98
CA SER A 17 8.04 -3.02 -3.11
C SER A 17 8.49 -3.84 -1.90
N ASP A 18 9.75 -3.74 -1.50
CA ASP A 18 10.31 -4.49 -0.37
C ASP A 18 9.58 -4.14 0.93
N ASN A 19 9.30 -2.83 1.14
CA ASN A 19 8.52 -2.38 2.29
C ASN A 19 7.05 -2.86 2.25
N ILE A 20 6.47 -3.09 1.07
CA ILE A 20 5.12 -3.66 0.94
C ILE A 20 5.13 -5.12 1.37
N GLU A 21 6.10 -5.91 0.92
CA GLU A 21 6.27 -7.31 1.33
C GLU A 21 6.43 -7.41 2.86
N ASP A 22 7.25 -6.55 3.48
CA ASP A 22 7.41 -6.49 4.94
C ASP A 22 6.09 -6.21 5.68
N VAL A 23 5.22 -5.36 5.12
CA VAL A 23 3.91 -5.05 5.69
C VAL A 23 2.95 -6.23 5.57
N GLU A 24 2.95 -6.92 4.42
CA GLU A 24 2.14 -8.12 4.21
C GLU A 24 2.49 -9.18 5.25
N ASP A 25 3.78 -9.46 5.41
CA ASP A 25 4.28 -10.42 6.40
C ASP A 25 3.86 -10.06 7.83
N ASP A 26 3.95 -8.78 8.22
CA ASP A 26 3.52 -8.30 9.55
C ASP A 26 2.01 -8.49 9.80
N ILE A 27 1.17 -8.29 8.77
CA ILE A 27 -0.28 -8.48 8.86
C ILE A 27 -0.59 -9.96 9.10
N PHE A 28 0.05 -10.87 8.34
CA PHE A 28 -0.14 -12.32 8.50
C PHE A 28 0.49 -12.87 9.79
N ALA A 29 1.58 -12.27 10.27
CA ALA A 29 2.20 -12.57 11.56
C ALA A 29 1.41 -12.02 12.76
N HIS A 30 0.27 -11.34 12.53
CA HIS A 30 -0.61 -10.78 13.55
C HIS A 30 0.01 -9.65 14.41
N GLU A 31 1.09 -9.01 13.94
CA GLU A 31 1.75 -7.85 14.58
C GLU A 31 1.01 -6.52 14.30
N MET A 32 -0.29 -6.45 14.60
CA MET A 32 -1.19 -5.36 14.18
C MET A 32 -0.66 -3.93 14.44
N PRO A 33 -0.10 -3.58 15.62
CA PRO A 33 0.36 -2.21 15.86
C PRO A 33 1.55 -1.81 14.97
N ARG A 34 2.39 -2.79 14.60
CA ARG A 34 3.53 -2.59 13.72
C ARG A 34 3.06 -2.41 12.28
N ALA A 35 2.18 -3.29 11.81
CA ALA A 35 1.58 -3.22 10.49
C ALA A 35 0.93 -1.85 10.21
N ILE A 36 0.07 -1.34 11.12
CA ILE A 36 -0.57 -0.01 10.97
C ILE A 36 0.46 1.10 10.79
N LYS A 37 1.54 1.07 11.58
CA LYS A 37 2.59 2.09 11.52
C LYS A 37 3.31 2.04 10.17
N GLN A 38 3.66 0.84 9.70
CA GLN A 38 4.33 0.64 8.42
C GLN A 38 3.43 1.10 7.25
N ILE A 39 2.17 0.66 7.23
CA ILE A 39 1.17 1.10 6.25
C ILE A 39 1.05 2.63 6.19
N SER A 40 1.01 3.29 7.35
CA SER A 40 0.90 4.75 7.44
C SER A 40 2.16 5.48 6.94
N MET A 41 3.35 4.93 7.17
CA MET A 41 4.60 5.44 6.62
C MET A 41 4.64 5.30 5.10
N LEU A 42 4.30 4.12 4.62
CA LEU A 42 4.31 3.78 3.20
C LEU A 42 3.33 4.64 2.39
N ARG A 43 2.11 4.84 2.92
CA ARG A 43 1.13 5.76 2.33
C ARG A 43 1.68 7.18 2.18
N ARG A 44 2.40 7.69 3.20
CA ARG A 44 3.02 9.02 3.16
C ARG A 44 4.12 9.11 2.11
N ASP A 45 4.92 8.06 1.96
CA ASP A 45 5.99 8.01 0.96
C ASP A 45 5.40 8.03 -0.45
N ILE A 46 4.38 7.21 -0.74
CA ILE A 46 3.69 7.22 -2.04
C ILE A 46 3.11 8.59 -2.36
N ILE A 47 2.37 9.21 -1.43
CA ILE A 47 1.79 10.54 -1.63
C ILE A 47 2.89 11.57 -1.92
N SER A 48 4.01 11.49 -1.19
CA SER A 48 5.15 12.39 -1.36
C SER A 48 5.79 12.24 -2.74
N PHE A 49 6.03 11.01 -3.20
CA PHE A 49 6.57 10.74 -4.53
C PHE A 49 5.62 11.22 -5.63
N ARG A 50 4.32 10.94 -5.53
CA ARG A 50 3.33 11.43 -6.52
C ARG A 50 3.31 12.95 -6.62
N ARG A 51 3.41 13.65 -5.48
CA ARG A 51 3.45 15.12 -5.45
C ARG A 51 4.68 15.69 -6.18
N ILE A 52 5.78 14.94 -6.24
CA ILE A 52 7.02 15.32 -6.93
C ILE A 52 6.95 14.92 -8.42
N ILE A 53 6.45 13.73 -8.73
CA ILE A 53 6.46 13.18 -10.09
C ILE A 53 5.41 13.82 -10.98
N TRP A 54 4.24 14.15 -10.42
CA TRP A 54 3.17 14.80 -11.16
C TRP A 54 3.61 16.09 -11.89
N PRO A 55 4.23 17.10 -11.22
CA PRO A 55 4.73 18.29 -11.91
C PRO A 55 5.90 17.97 -12.85
N MET A 56 6.74 16.98 -12.53
CA MET A 56 7.86 16.57 -13.38
C MET A 56 7.36 16.03 -14.73
N ARG A 57 6.27 15.25 -14.74
CA ARG A 57 5.60 14.77 -15.95
C ARG A 57 5.13 15.93 -16.83
N ALA A 58 4.47 16.92 -16.24
CA ALA A 58 3.99 18.10 -16.96
C ALA A 58 5.14 18.93 -17.57
N VAL A 59 6.25 19.08 -16.83
CA VAL A 59 7.43 19.81 -17.31
C VAL A 59 8.09 19.08 -18.48
N ILE A 60 8.34 17.77 -18.36
CA ILE A 60 9.00 16.97 -19.40
C ILE A 60 8.11 16.87 -20.66
N GLY A 61 6.81 16.64 -20.50
CA GLY A 61 5.86 16.66 -21.62
C GLY A 61 5.81 18.02 -22.34
N SER A 62 6.06 19.13 -21.62
CA SER A 62 6.14 20.46 -22.25
C SER A 62 7.48 20.74 -22.95
N LEU A 63 8.53 19.99 -22.60
CA LEU A 63 9.88 20.11 -23.15
C LEU A 63 10.03 19.35 -24.47
N GLU A 64 9.34 18.21 -24.63
CA GLU A 64 9.40 17.37 -25.83
C GLU A 64 9.12 18.14 -27.14
N PRO A 65 7.98 18.85 -27.31
CA PRO A 65 7.71 19.58 -28.56
C PRO A 65 8.64 20.79 -28.76
N LYS A 66 9.19 21.36 -27.69
CA LYS A 66 10.18 22.45 -27.78
C LYS A 66 11.54 21.92 -28.23
N ALA A 67 12.00 20.79 -27.68
CA ALA A 67 13.27 20.15 -28.03
C ALA A 67 13.31 19.71 -29.50
N ARG A 68 12.20 19.15 -30.02
CA ARG A 68 12.05 18.82 -31.45
C ARG A 68 12.22 20.04 -32.38
N ARG A 69 11.92 21.25 -31.89
CA ARG A 69 12.04 22.49 -32.66
C ARG A 69 13.48 23.00 -32.75
N PHE A 70 14.37 22.62 -31.83
CA PHE A 70 15.75 23.11 -31.74
C PHE A 70 16.80 22.12 -32.28
N THR A 71 16.49 20.82 -32.43
CA THR A 71 17.43 19.82 -32.98
C THR A 71 16.69 18.62 -33.57
N LYS A 72 17.18 18.09 -34.71
CA LYS A 72 16.41 17.22 -35.61
C LYS A 72 16.67 15.71 -35.54
N THR A 73 17.58 15.17 -34.70
CA THR A 73 17.88 13.72 -34.82
C THR A 73 18.23 12.97 -33.54
N ASP A 74 18.94 13.55 -32.55
CA ASP A 74 19.35 12.77 -31.35
C ASP A 74 18.60 13.12 -30.05
N LEU A 75 18.09 14.35 -29.91
CA LEU A 75 17.43 14.74 -28.65
C LEU A 75 16.03 14.11 -28.48
N GLU A 76 15.34 13.79 -29.57
CA GLU A 76 13.98 13.25 -29.54
C GLU A 76 13.92 11.87 -28.88
N VAL A 77 14.91 11.00 -29.17
CA VAL A 77 15.03 9.67 -28.56
C VAL A 77 15.35 9.77 -27.07
N TYR A 78 16.23 10.71 -26.69
CA TYR A 78 16.63 10.90 -25.29
C TYR A 78 15.49 11.45 -24.41
N PHE A 79 14.73 12.43 -24.92
CA PHE A 79 13.56 12.97 -24.23
C PHE A 79 12.40 11.97 -24.19
N GLY A 80 12.19 11.18 -25.25
CA GLY A 80 11.20 10.10 -25.28
C GLY A 80 11.46 9.06 -24.19
N ASP A 81 12.69 8.54 -24.09
CA ASP A 81 13.04 7.57 -23.05
C ASP A 81 12.84 8.14 -21.64
N THR A 82 13.16 9.43 -21.42
CA THR A 82 12.92 10.10 -20.13
C THR A 82 11.44 10.18 -19.79
N VAL A 83 10.57 10.55 -20.75
CA VAL A 83 9.10 10.57 -20.55
C VAL A 83 8.61 9.17 -20.18
N ASP A 84 9.05 8.15 -20.92
CA ASP A 84 8.67 6.76 -20.67
C ASP A 84 9.10 6.29 -19.27
N HIS A 85 10.28 6.69 -18.79
CA HIS A 85 10.72 6.38 -17.42
C HIS A 85 9.85 7.06 -16.36
N VAL A 86 9.47 8.32 -16.56
CA VAL A 86 8.60 9.05 -15.61
C VAL A 86 7.21 8.42 -15.57
N ASP A 87 6.66 8.06 -16.72
CA ASP A 87 5.36 7.42 -16.81
C ASP A 87 5.37 6.03 -16.15
N LYS A 88 6.42 5.22 -16.35
CA LYS A 88 6.59 3.95 -15.64
C LYS A 88 6.62 4.10 -14.11
N ILE A 89 7.30 5.13 -13.60
CA ILE A 89 7.34 5.37 -12.15
C ILE A 89 5.97 5.82 -11.64
N TRP A 90 5.26 6.65 -12.42
CA TRP A 90 3.91 7.07 -12.09
C TRP A 90 2.95 5.87 -11.98
N ASP A 91 2.97 4.98 -12.98
CA ASP A 91 2.11 3.80 -13.01
C ASP A 91 2.42 2.87 -11.83
N GLY A 92 3.70 2.63 -11.52
CA GLY A 92 4.10 1.83 -10.36
C GLY A 92 3.65 2.45 -9.03
N LEU A 93 3.70 3.78 -8.88
CA LEU A 93 3.16 4.46 -7.69
C LEU A 93 1.64 4.39 -7.58
N ASP A 94 0.92 4.28 -8.70
CA ASP A 94 -0.53 4.10 -8.72
C ASP A 94 -0.88 2.67 -8.26
N GLU A 95 -0.18 1.67 -8.80
CA GLU A 95 -0.31 0.26 -8.39
C GLU A 95 -0.02 0.08 -6.89
N TYR A 96 1.11 0.61 -6.40
CA TYR A 96 1.44 0.50 -4.98
C TYR A 96 0.45 1.23 -4.06
N LYS A 97 -0.22 2.29 -4.56
CA LYS A 97 -1.27 2.94 -3.80
C LYS A 97 -2.48 2.01 -3.62
N GLU A 98 -2.91 1.35 -4.70
CA GLU A 98 -4.02 0.40 -4.65
C GLU A 98 -3.71 -0.77 -3.71
N ILE A 99 -2.48 -1.30 -3.76
CA ILE A 99 -2.05 -2.37 -2.86
C ILE A 99 -2.12 -1.92 -1.39
N ILE A 100 -1.57 -0.74 -1.06
CA ILE A 100 -1.63 -0.21 0.30
C ILE A 100 -3.07 0.00 0.78
N GLU A 101 -3.96 0.49 -0.08
CA GLU A 101 -5.38 0.64 0.24
C GLU A 101 -6.00 -0.73 0.56
N GLY A 102 -5.72 -1.75 -0.24
CA GLY A 102 -6.15 -3.13 0.04
C GLY A 102 -5.60 -3.71 1.35
N LEU A 103 -4.35 -3.39 1.71
CA LEU A 103 -3.75 -3.81 2.98
C LEU A 103 -4.39 -3.13 4.19
N ASN A 104 -4.81 -1.86 4.06
CA ASN A 104 -5.59 -1.19 5.11
C ASN A 104 -6.95 -1.86 5.32
N ASP A 105 -7.66 -2.13 4.23
CA ASP A 105 -8.99 -2.76 4.31
C ASP A 105 -8.90 -4.18 4.90
N THR A 106 -7.84 -4.92 4.56
CA THR A 106 -7.54 -6.23 5.14
C THR A 106 -7.26 -6.12 6.63
N HIS A 107 -6.44 -5.16 7.05
CA HIS A 107 -6.16 -4.89 8.45
C HIS A 107 -7.45 -4.57 9.23
N ASP A 108 -8.29 -3.68 8.72
CA ASP A 108 -9.54 -3.27 9.37
C ASP A 108 -10.54 -4.45 9.48
N SER A 109 -10.56 -5.32 8.47
CA SER A 109 -11.32 -6.57 8.49
C SER A 109 -10.83 -7.53 9.58
N LEU A 110 -9.51 -7.71 9.72
CA LEU A 110 -8.91 -8.55 10.76
C LEU A 110 -9.16 -7.99 12.17
N ALA A 111 -9.07 -6.67 12.34
CA ALA A 111 -9.37 -5.99 13.60
C ALA A 111 -10.84 -6.19 14.02
N THR A 112 -11.76 -6.06 13.06
CA THR A 112 -13.19 -6.28 13.26
C THR A 112 -13.49 -7.74 13.63
N ASN A 113 -12.87 -8.71 12.94
CA ASN A 113 -13.03 -10.13 13.26
C ASN A 113 -12.58 -10.46 14.69
N ARG A 114 -11.44 -9.93 15.13
CA ARG A 114 -10.98 -10.09 16.53
C ARG A 114 -11.96 -9.50 17.53
N THR A 115 -12.48 -8.31 17.25
CA THR A 115 -13.48 -7.66 18.12
C THR A 115 -14.75 -8.49 18.21
N ASN A 116 -15.24 -9.02 17.08
CA ASN A 116 -16.39 -9.92 17.04
C ASN A 116 -16.15 -11.22 17.82
N GLU A 117 -14.94 -11.78 17.75
CA GLU A 117 -14.57 -12.96 18.53
C GLU A 117 -14.59 -12.69 20.03
N VAL A 118 -14.02 -11.56 20.47
CA VAL A 118 -14.06 -11.13 21.89
C VAL A 118 -15.51 -10.96 22.35
N ILE A 119 -16.35 -10.28 21.56
CA ILE A 119 -17.78 -10.10 21.88
C ILE A 119 -18.50 -11.46 21.96
N ARG A 120 -18.20 -12.38 21.05
CA ARG A 120 -18.79 -13.74 21.06
C ARG A 120 -18.42 -14.49 22.33
N ILE A 121 -17.16 -14.44 22.76
CA ILE A 121 -16.71 -15.09 24.01
C ILE A 121 -17.41 -14.48 25.22
N LEU A 122 -17.44 -13.14 25.32
CA LEU A 122 -18.14 -12.45 26.41
C LEU A 122 -19.63 -12.81 26.44
N THR A 123 -20.27 -12.91 25.27
CA THR A 123 -21.68 -13.30 25.15
C THR A 123 -21.89 -14.73 25.65
N ILE A 124 -21.04 -15.69 25.28
CA ILE A 124 -21.14 -17.08 25.76
C ILE A 124 -21.00 -17.14 27.29
N ILE A 125 -20.00 -16.45 27.86
CA ILE A 125 -19.81 -16.39 29.31
C ILE A 125 -21.03 -15.77 30.00
N ALA A 126 -21.55 -14.65 29.47
CA ALA A 126 -22.72 -13.98 30.02
C ALA A 126 -23.97 -14.88 29.97
N SER A 127 -24.18 -15.62 28.87
CA SER A 127 -25.29 -16.58 28.75
C SER A 127 -25.18 -17.70 29.79
N ILE A 128 -23.98 -18.27 29.98
CA ILE A 128 -23.76 -19.31 30.99
C ILE A 128 -24.02 -18.77 32.40
N LEU A 129 -23.52 -17.58 32.71
CA LEU A 129 -23.73 -16.94 34.01
C LEU A 129 -25.20 -16.66 34.28
N LEU A 130 -25.92 -16.09 33.30
CA LEU A 130 -27.36 -15.82 33.41
C LEU A 130 -28.14 -17.09 33.70
N THR A 131 -27.92 -18.15 32.90
CA THR A 131 -28.58 -19.45 33.11
C THR A 131 -28.21 -20.04 34.48
N SER A 132 -26.94 -19.99 34.90
CA SER A 132 -26.52 -20.50 36.21
C SER A 132 -27.17 -19.75 37.38
N PHE A 133 -27.38 -18.43 37.24
CA PHE A 133 -28.02 -17.61 38.24
C PHE A 133 -29.52 -17.93 38.35
N GLU A 134 -30.24 -18.06 37.23
CA GLU A 134 -31.65 -18.50 37.22
C GLU A 134 -31.84 -19.89 37.84
N LEU A 135 -30.94 -20.83 37.58
CA LEU A 135 -30.96 -22.16 38.20
C LEU A 135 -30.76 -22.11 39.72
N CYS A 136 -29.93 -21.18 40.21
CA CYS A 136 -29.71 -21.00 41.65
C CYS A 136 -30.91 -20.34 42.34
N ASP A 137 -31.55 -19.36 41.71
CA ASP A 137 -32.71 -18.65 42.25
C ASP A 137 -33.96 -19.56 42.28
N SER A 138 -34.08 -20.49 41.32
CA SER A 138 -35.16 -21.49 41.29
C SER A 138 -35.02 -22.60 42.35
N GLN A 139 -33.87 -22.73 43.03
CA GLN A 139 -33.61 -23.74 44.06
C GLN A 139 -33.64 -23.16 45.50
N LEU A 140 -33.86 -21.85 45.64
CA LEU A 140 -34.01 -21.13 46.91
C LEU A 140 -35.49 -20.87 47.23
#